data_AF-A0A6J1C0D4-F1
#
_entry.id   AF-A0A6J1C0D4-F1
#
_cell.length_a   1.000
_cell.length_b   1.000
_cell.length_c   1.000
_cell.angle_alpha   90.00
_cell.angle_beta   90.00
_cell.angle_gamma   90.00
#
_symmetry.space_group_name_H-M   'P 1'
#
loop_
_entity.id
_entity.type
_entity.pdbx_description
1 polymer ?
#
loop_
_entity_poly.entity_id
_entity_poly.type
_entity_poly.pdbx_seq_one_letter_code
_entity_poly.pdbx_strand_id
1 'polypeptide(L)'
;MASNSANLWVLLGLGLAGILLMTKKLKKAIREDFGAFIEKLQLLPPPQPAPPKAPHPLTGLTFAISDVFEIEGHVTGFGHPDWARTHNAASRTSPVVSALVEGGATCLGKTVTSELSMSISGENKHYGSPTNPASPSRVPGGSSSGAAVAVAANLVDFSLGIDTVGDVRIPASFCGILGFRPSYGSVSQVGIIPVATSLDTVGLLAKDPNILRRVGHVLLQLPYAVQRNPRQIIIANDCFQILKIPVDRVTQAVARSTENLFGRQVLKHENLGSYLSSKVPKLRELIGKKANGDLSSSSIRNLANMMQILDRIEFKSNHGEWIDSVKPILDPELVEQLNEKLETSDTIIENFKSVRNDARVAINSLLKDDGVLVIPTTADPPPKLGAKEIFSEEYQSRVFSSLSIASISGCCQVTLPLGFHDKCPVSVSFLARHGADRFLLDTVQTMYKSLQEEAEAASKFKFSKNAVNQEQLAEIAKEKGNQAYKDKQWEKAIGCYTEAIKLNSRNATYYSNRAAAYLELGRFHQAEADCTKAIDLDKKNVKSYLRRGTAREMLGYYKEAIEDFNHALVLEPTNKRASVSAERLRKLFTG
;
A
#
# COMPACT_ATOMS: atom_id res chain seq x y z
N MET A 1 -38.11 -39.58 -32.87
CA MET A 1 -37.11 -39.33 -31.79
C MET A 1 -36.44 -37.97 -32.02
N ALA A 2 -37.17 -36.89 -31.80
CA ALA A 2 -36.68 -35.52 -32.00
C ALA A 2 -37.14 -34.66 -30.81
N SER A 3 -36.45 -34.75 -29.68
CA SER A 3 -36.64 -33.78 -28.58
C SER A 3 -35.44 -33.62 -27.64
N ASN A 4 -34.42 -34.48 -27.71
CA ASN A 4 -33.28 -34.40 -26.77
C ASN A 4 -32.17 -33.41 -27.17
N SER A 5 -32.05 -33.03 -28.45
CA SER A 5 -31.01 -32.08 -28.88
C SER A 5 -31.36 -30.62 -28.60
N ALA A 6 -32.64 -30.24 -28.72
CA ALA A 6 -33.08 -28.86 -28.51
C ALA A 6 -32.94 -28.40 -27.04
N ASN A 7 -33.19 -29.30 -26.08
CA ASN A 7 -33.09 -28.98 -24.64
C ASN A 7 -31.65 -28.78 -24.17
N LEU A 8 -30.67 -29.44 -24.80
CA LEU A 8 -29.26 -29.31 -24.42
C LEU A 8 -28.67 -27.95 -24.84
N TRP A 9 -29.05 -27.44 -26.01
CA TRP A 9 -28.61 -26.12 -26.49
C TRP A 9 -29.25 -24.97 -25.72
N VAL A 10 -30.50 -25.11 -25.26
CA VAL A 10 -31.17 -24.12 -24.40
C VAL A 10 -30.53 -24.10 -23.00
N LEU A 11 -30.19 -25.26 -22.43
CA LEU A 11 -29.47 -25.35 -21.14
C LEU A 11 -28.04 -24.80 -21.21
N LEU A 12 -27.31 -25.06 -22.30
CA LEU A 12 -25.98 -24.47 -22.55
C LEU A 12 -26.06 -22.95 -22.76
N GLY A 13 -27.09 -22.46 -23.46
CA GLY A 13 -27.34 -21.03 -23.66
C GLY A 13 -27.69 -20.30 -22.37
N LEU A 14 -28.53 -20.89 -21.51
CA LEU A 14 -28.87 -20.36 -20.18
C LEU A 14 -27.69 -20.42 -19.21
N GLY A 15 -26.86 -21.47 -19.28
CA GLY A 15 -25.63 -21.60 -18.50
C GLY A 15 -24.59 -20.55 -18.89
N LEU A 16 -24.35 -20.35 -20.19
CA LEU A 16 -23.46 -19.31 -20.70
C LEU A 16 -24.00 -17.91 -20.41
N ALA A 17 -25.30 -17.65 -20.58
CA ALA A 17 -25.93 -16.37 -20.23
C ALA A 17 -25.89 -16.11 -18.72
N GLY A 18 -26.07 -17.13 -17.89
CA GLY A 18 -25.93 -17.06 -16.44
C GLY A 18 -24.49 -16.78 -16.00
N ILE A 19 -23.50 -17.41 -16.63
CA ILE A 19 -22.07 -17.14 -16.40
C ILE A 19 -21.71 -15.73 -16.91
N LEU A 20 -22.26 -15.27 -18.04
CA LEU A 20 -22.03 -13.93 -18.59
C LEU A 20 -22.69 -12.83 -17.73
N LEU A 21 -23.87 -13.10 -17.17
CA LEU A 21 -24.57 -12.23 -16.22
C LEU A 21 -23.87 -12.21 -14.85
N MET A 22 -23.35 -13.34 -14.38
CA MET A 22 -22.54 -13.44 -13.16
C MET A 22 -21.20 -12.72 -13.31
N THR A 23 -20.53 -12.87 -14.45
CA THR A 23 -19.28 -12.15 -14.75
C THR A 23 -19.49 -10.65 -15.00
N LYS A 24 -20.65 -10.23 -15.55
CA LYS A 24 -21.06 -8.81 -15.58
C LYS A 24 -21.44 -8.26 -14.21
N LYS A 25 -22.04 -9.06 -13.31
CA LYS A 25 -22.33 -8.65 -11.92
C LYS A 25 -21.09 -8.59 -11.02
N LEU A 26 -19.98 -9.20 -11.41
CA LEU A 26 -18.74 -9.28 -10.60
C LEU A 26 -17.69 -8.20 -10.91
N LYS A 27 -17.92 -7.31 -11.87
CA LYS A 27 -17.12 -6.08 -12.01
C LYS A 27 -18.03 -4.89 -11.68
N LYS A 28 -18.02 -4.45 -10.42
CA LYS A 28 -18.60 -3.15 -10.05
C LYS A 28 -17.98 -2.11 -10.98
N ALA A 29 -18.79 -1.46 -11.81
CA ALA A 29 -18.30 -0.44 -12.72
C ALA A 29 -17.66 0.66 -11.87
N ILE A 30 -16.36 0.89 -12.08
CA ILE A 30 -15.65 2.00 -11.42
C ILE A 30 -16.26 3.27 -11.99
N ARG A 31 -16.79 4.14 -11.11
CA ARG A 31 -17.31 5.45 -11.50
C ARG A 31 -16.19 6.24 -12.18
N GLU A 32 -16.52 7.12 -13.12
CA GLU A 32 -15.54 7.94 -13.84
C GLU A 32 -14.65 8.75 -12.88
N ASP A 33 -15.24 9.25 -11.79
CA ASP A 33 -14.58 9.98 -10.71
C ASP A 33 -14.07 9.07 -9.58
N PHE A 34 -14.06 7.75 -9.78
CA PHE A 34 -13.73 6.74 -8.78
C PHE A 34 -14.60 6.81 -7.51
N GLY A 35 -15.71 7.55 -7.53
CA GLY A 35 -16.51 7.86 -6.34
C GLY A 35 -15.84 8.84 -5.40
N ALA A 36 -14.87 9.63 -5.86
CA ALA A 36 -14.12 10.57 -5.02
C ALA A 36 -14.95 11.79 -4.58
N PHE A 37 -15.87 12.26 -5.42
CA PHE A 37 -16.63 13.50 -5.20
C PHE A 37 -18.04 13.23 -4.68
N ILE A 38 -18.47 14.02 -3.69
CA ILE A 38 -19.88 14.12 -3.28
C ILE A 38 -20.59 15.25 -4.03
N GLU A 39 -19.85 16.30 -4.36
CA GLU A 39 -20.36 17.51 -4.99
C GLU A 39 -19.27 18.07 -5.90
N LYS A 40 -19.62 18.35 -7.16
CA LYS A 40 -18.77 19.11 -8.06
C LYS A 40 -19.19 20.57 -7.98
N LEU A 41 -18.26 21.45 -7.63
CA LEU A 41 -18.43 22.89 -7.60
C LEU A 41 -17.14 23.53 -8.09
N GLN A 42 -17.20 24.74 -8.64
CA GLN A 42 -16.01 25.42 -9.13
C GLN A 42 -15.78 26.75 -8.42
N LEU A 43 -14.67 26.86 -7.71
CA LEU A 43 -14.16 28.16 -7.23
C LEU A 43 -13.02 28.58 -8.15
N LEU A 44 -13.27 29.63 -8.92
CA LEU A 44 -12.32 30.17 -9.88
C LEU A 44 -11.34 31.13 -9.18
N PRO A 45 -10.05 31.07 -9.53
CA PRO A 45 -9.08 32.03 -9.03
C PRO A 45 -9.36 33.44 -9.56
N PRO A 46 -8.85 34.49 -8.89
CA PRO A 46 -8.89 35.84 -9.43
C PRO A 46 -8.10 35.93 -10.74
N PRO A 47 -8.37 36.95 -11.58
CA PRO A 47 -7.56 37.22 -12.77
C PRO A 47 -6.07 37.33 -12.43
N GLN A 48 -5.23 36.92 -13.38
CA GLN A 48 -3.78 37.03 -13.22
C GLN A 48 -3.36 38.50 -13.09
N PRO A 49 -2.35 38.80 -12.25
CA PRO A 49 -1.80 40.15 -12.16
C PRO A 49 -1.26 40.60 -13.52
N ALA A 50 -1.49 41.85 -13.89
CA ALA A 50 -0.90 42.42 -15.10
C ALA A 50 0.63 42.51 -14.97
N PRO A 51 1.40 42.24 -16.04
CA PRO A 51 2.84 42.47 -16.06
C PRO A 51 3.18 43.90 -15.61
N PRO A 52 4.26 44.10 -14.83
CA PRO A 52 5.37 43.19 -14.55
C PRO A 52 5.19 42.32 -13.28
N LYS A 53 4.00 42.29 -12.66
CA LYS A 53 3.77 41.49 -11.45
C LYS A 53 3.87 39.99 -11.77
N ALA A 54 4.47 39.24 -10.85
CA ALA A 54 4.56 37.78 -10.98
C ALA A 54 3.17 37.14 -11.00
N PRO A 55 2.97 36.03 -11.76
CA PRO A 55 1.75 35.23 -11.69
C PRO A 55 1.48 34.72 -10.28
N HIS A 56 0.22 34.39 -9.99
CA HIS A 56 -0.14 33.78 -8.72
C HIS A 56 0.60 32.44 -8.52
N PRO A 57 1.02 32.11 -7.29
CA PRO A 57 1.94 31.00 -7.02
C PRO A 57 1.40 29.60 -7.38
N LEU A 58 0.08 29.45 -7.51
CA LEU A 58 -0.62 28.20 -7.81
C LEU A 58 -1.35 28.23 -9.16
N THR A 59 -1.01 29.21 -10.01
CA THR A 59 -1.61 29.36 -11.35
C THR A 59 -1.61 28.04 -12.12
N GLY A 60 -2.78 27.67 -12.65
CA GLY A 60 -2.98 26.50 -13.49
C GLY A 60 -3.16 25.19 -12.72
N LEU A 61 -3.10 25.21 -11.38
CA LEU A 61 -3.36 24.03 -10.56
C LEU A 61 -4.83 23.92 -10.21
N THR A 62 -5.28 22.68 -10.07
CA THR A 62 -6.63 22.28 -9.66
C THR A 62 -6.57 21.56 -8.33
N PHE A 63 -7.60 21.74 -7.49
CA PHE A 63 -7.69 21.03 -6.23
C PHE A 63 -9.10 20.66 -5.81
N ALA A 64 -9.20 19.74 -4.86
CA ALA A 64 -10.44 19.38 -4.21
C ALA A 64 -10.29 19.43 -2.68
N ILE A 65 -11.42 19.45 -1.97
CA ILE A 65 -11.44 19.57 -0.50
C ILE A 65 -12.33 18.49 0.08
N SER A 66 -11.93 17.86 1.19
CA SER A 66 -12.83 16.99 1.96
C SER A 66 -14.10 17.74 2.38
N ASP A 67 -15.21 17.02 2.55
CA ASP A 67 -16.49 17.60 3.01
C ASP A 67 -16.49 17.96 4.51
N VAL A 68 -15.48 18.72 4.93
CA VAL A 68 -15.30 19.31 6.26
C VAL A 68 -14.94 20.79 6.17
N PHE A 69 -14.64 21.30 4.98
CA PHE A 69 -14.28 22.70 4.73
C PHE A 69 -15.50 23.51 4.30
N GLU A 70 -15.73 24.63 4.96
CA GLU A 70 -16.77 25.60 4.61
C GLU A 70 -16.48 26.29 3.26
N ILE A 71 -17.53 26.39 2.46
CA ILE A 71 -17.58 27.14 1.20
C ILE A 71 -18.82 28.02 1.26
N GLU A 72 -18.65 29.31 0.99
CA GLU A 72 -19.75 30.28 1.03
C GLU A 72 -20.93 29.83 0.16
N GLY A 73 -22.13 29.84 0.74
CA GLY A 73 -23.36 29.43 0.04
C GLY A 73 -23.58 27.92 -0.06
N HIS A 74 -22.66 27.09 0.42
CA HIS A 74 -22.80 25.63 0.41
C HIS A 74 -22.87 25.07 1.84
N VAL A 75 -23.66 24.02 2.03
CA VAL A 75 -23.67 23.24 3.28
C VAL A 75 -22.45 22.32 3.31
N THR A 76 -21.76 22.25 4.44
CA THR A 76 -20.69 21.27 4.67
C THR A 76 -21.28 20.06 5.37
N GLY A 77 -21.20 18.89 4.74
CA GLY A 77 -21.98 17.72 5.12
C GLY A 77 -21.34 16.82 6.16
N PHE A 78 -20.05 17.00 6.49
CA PHE A 78 -19.31 16.18 7.45
C PHE A 78 -19.39 14.67 7.15
N GLY A 79 -19.54 14.29 5.88
CA GLY A 79 -19.73 12.90 5.50
C GLY A 79 -21.04 12.27 6.02
N HIS A 80 -22.04 13.06 6.43
CA HIS A 80 -23.31 12.56 6.96
C HIS A 80 -24.54 13.36 6.46
N PRO A 81 -25.56 12.72 5.87
CA PRO A 81 -26.73 13.43 5.32
C PRO A 81 -27.57 14.15 6.36
N ASP A 82 -27.78 13.58 7.55
CA ASP A 82 -28.47 14.31 8.64
C ASP A 82 -27.72 15.54 9.11
N TRP A 83 -26.38 15.53 9.08
CA TRP A 83 -25.61 16.71 9.42
C TRP A 83 -25.89 17.82 8.40
N ALA A 84 -25.82 17.49 7.10
CA ALA A 84 -26.16 18.42 6.04
C ALA A 84 -27.61 18.94 6.13
N ARG A 85 -28.56 18.10 6.56
CA ARG A 85 -29.97 18.47 6.71
C ARG A 85 -30.20 19.46 7.86
N THR A 86 -29.43 19.38 8.94
CA THR A 86 -29.64 20.21 10.14
C THR A 86 -28.77 21.45 10.20
N HIS A 87 -27.82 21.62 9.27
CA HIS A 87 -26.91 22.76 9.23
C HIS A 87 -27.20 23.66 8.03
N ASN A 88 -27.02 24.96 8.22
CA ASN A 88 -27.20 25.94 7.16
C ASN A 88 -25.97 26.01 6.25
N ALA A 89 -26.16 26.59 5.07
CA ALA A 89 -25.06 26.94 4.21
C ALA A 89 -24.07 27.89 4.92
N ALA A 90 -22.78 27.71 4.68
CA ALA A 90 -21.77 28.56 5.30
C ALA A 90 -21.87 30.00 4.78
N SER A 91 -21.68 30.97 5.66
CA SER A 91 -21.69 32.40 5.32
C SER A 91 -20.38 32.89 4.72
N ARG A 92 -19.34 32.06 4.71
CA ARG A 92 -18.02 32.37 4.18
C ARG A 92 -17.30 31.10 3.75
N THR A 93 -16.34 31.26 2.85
CA THR A 93 -15.37 30.21 2.52
C THR A 93 -14.26 30.19 3.57
N SER A 94 -13.81 28.99 3.94
CA SER A 94 -12.71 28.83 4.92
C SER A 94 -11.43 29.54 4.45
N PRO A 95 -10.66 30.22 5.33
CA PRO A 95 -9.49 30.99 4.92
C PRO A 95 -8.42 30.18 4.20
N VAL A 96 -8.31 28.89 4.51
CA VAL A 96 -7.38 27.97 3.84
C VAL A 96 -7.80 27.76 2.39
N VAL A 97 -9.09 27.55 2.12
CA VAL A 97 -9.59 27.42 0.75
C VAL A 97 -9.46 28.74 0.00
N SER A 98 -9.83 29.85 0.62
CA SER A 98 -9.67 31.19 0.03
C SER A 98 -8.22 31.47 -0.33
N ALA A 99 -7.26 31.18 0.56
CA ALA A 99 -5.83 31.41 0.29
C ALA A 99 -5.31 30.63 -0.94
N LEU A 100 -5.85 29.44 -1.21
CA LEU A 100 -5.48 28.66 -2.39
C LEU A 100 -6.11 29.20 -3.67
N VAL A 101 -7.39 29.59 -3.61
CA VAL A 101 -8.10 30.20 -4.74
C VAL A 101 -7.47 31.54 -5.10
N GLU A 102 -7.24 32.41 -4.11
CA GLU A 102 -6.52 33.68 -4.25
C GLU A 102 -5.08 33.46 -4.72
N GLY A 103 -4.46 32.35 -4.29
CA GLY A 103 -3.17 31.88 -4.75
C GLY A 103 -3.14 31.39 -6.20
N GLY A 104 -4.26 31.37 -6.92
CA GLY A 104 -4.35 31.07 -8.35
C GLY A 104 -4.83 29.65 -8.69
N ALA A 105 -5.17 28.83 -7.70
CA ALA A 105 -5.67 27.48 -7.93
C ALA A 105 -7.20 27.45 -8.15
N THR A 106 -7.68 26.46 -8.88
CA THR A 106 -9.12 26.25 -9.09
C THR A 106 -9.63 25.11 -8.21
N CYS A 107 -10.62 25.35 -7.35
CA CYS A 107 -11.28 24.27 -6.61
C CYS A 107 -12.32 23.59 -7.50
N LEU A 108 -12.35 22.25 -7.55
CA LEU A 108 -13.23 21.46 -8.43
C LEU A 108 -14.35 20.71 -7.71
N GLY A 109 -14.35 20.68 -6.37
CA GLY A 109 -15.43 20.00 -5.66
C GLY A 109 -15.12 19.62 -4.23
N LYS A 110 -16.17 19.14 -3.56
CA LYS A 110 -16.10 18.48 -2.26
C LYS A 110 -15.99 16.97 -2.43
N THR A 111 -15.05 16.37 -1.71
CA THR A 111 -14.77 14.94 -1.77
C THR A 111 -15.35 14.19 -0.59
N VAL A 112 -15.59 12.90 -0.80
CA VAL A 112 -16.03 11.98 0.25
C VAL A 112 -15.04 12.03 1.43
N THR A 113 -15.59 12.14 2.63
CA THR A 113 -14.91 11.89 3.90
C THR A 113 -15.60 10.71 4.59
N SER A 114 -14.90 10.00 5.48
CA SER A 114 -15.53 9.02 6.36
C SER A 114 -16.67 9.66 7.17
N GLU A 115 -17.65 8.87 7.60
CA GLU A 115 -18.78 9.37 8.39
C GLU A 115 -18.27 10.12 9.64
N LEU A 116 -18.63 11.41 9.75
CA LEU A 116 -18.18 12.33 10.81
C LEU A 116 -16.65 12.38 10.99
N SER A 117 -15.89 12.01 9.96
CA SER A 117 -14.44 11.86 9.96
C SER A 117 -13.88 10.90 11.03
N MET A 118 -14.70 10.02 11.61
CA MET A 118 -14.32 9.11 12.70
C MET A 118 -13.97 7.68 12.21
N SER A 119 -13.32 7.56 11.04
CA SER A 119 -12.90 6.26 10.54
C SER A 119 -11.71 6.34 9.59
N ILE A 120 -10.77 5.40 9.78
CA ILE A 120 -9.55 5.28 8.98
C ILE A 120 -9.70 4.38 7.74
N SER A 121 -10.87 3.75 7.52
CA SER A 121 -11.09 2.89 6.35
C SER A 121 -11.28 3.70 5.07
N GLY A 122 -11.94 4.85 5.18
CA GLY A 122 -12.41 5.63 4.03
C GLY A 122 -13.70 5.11 3.41
N GLU A 123 -14.35 4.12 4.04
CA GLU A 123 -15.71 3.70 3.69
C GLU A 123 -16.71 4.66 4.35
N ASN A 124 -17.72 5.07 3.60
CA ASN A 124 -18.82 5.88 4.11
C ASN A 124 -20.14 5.16 3.82
N LYS A 125 -20.97 4.98 4.86
CA LYS A 125 -22.25 4.29 4.77
C LYS A 125 -23.24 4.95 3.81
N HIS A 126 -23.22 6.28 3.71
CA HIS A 126 -24.18 7.08 2.96
C HIS A 126 -23.70 7.35 1.54
N TYR A 127 -22.41 7.64 1.37
CA TYR A 127 -21.82 8.01 0.08
C TYR A 127 -21.05 6.88 -0.61
N GLY A 128 -20.88 5.74 0.05
CA GLY A 128 -20.08 4.61 -0.42
C GLY A 128 -18.59 4.79 -0.16
N SER A 129 -17.77 3.88 -0.69
CA SER A 129 -16.32 3.93 -0.60
C SER A 129 -15.71 4.38 -1.94
N PRO A 130 -14.86 5.43 -1.95
CA PRO A 130 -14.04 5.76 -3.10
C PRO A 130 -13.16 4.57 -3.51
N THR A 131 -13.04 4.32 -4.81
CA THR A 131 -12.25 3.19 -5.32
C THR A 131 -10.78 3.56 -5.32
N ASN A 132 -9.97 2.85 -4.52
CA ASN A 132 -8.51 3.04 -4.46
C ASN A 132 -7.86 2.78 -5.85
N PRO A 133 -7.29 3.80 -6.53
CA PRO A 133 -6.72 3.61 -7.88
C PRO A 133 -5.49 2.70 -7.89
N ALA A 134 -4.73 2.67 -6.80
CA ALA A 134 -3.54 1.85 -6.66
C ALA A 134 -3.85 0.40 -6.29
N SER A 135 -5.03 0.13 -5.72
CA SER A 135 -5.47 -1.21 -5.31
C SER A 135 -7.01 -1.31 -5.24
N PRO A 136 -7.72 -1.46 -6.39
CA PRO A 136 -9.19 -1.33 -6.44
C PRO A 136 -10.00 -2.29 -5.58
N SER A 137 -9.41 -3.41 -5.13
CA SER A 137 -10.06 -4.39 -4.25
C SER A 137 -9.83 -4.10 -2.75
N ARG A 138 -9.16 -3.01 -2.41
CA ARG A 138 -8.75 -2.63 -1.06
C ARG A 138 -9.25 -1.23 -0.74
N VAL A 139 -9.36 -0.95 0.55
CA VAL A 139 -9.83 0.35 1.02
C VAL A 139 -8.84 1.47 0.62
N PRO A 140 -9.32 2.69 0.33
CA PRO A 140 -8.46 3.84 0.04
C PRO A 140 -7.80 4.43 1.29
N GLY A 141 -8.26 4.07 2.49
CA GLY A 141 -7.90 4.73 3.74
C GLY A 141 -8.74 5.97 3.97
N GLY A 142 -8.75 6.49 5.19
CA GLY A 142 -9.55 7.66 5.58
C GLY A 142 -9.00 8.38 6.81
N SER A 143 -9.68 9.41 7.31
CA SER A 143 -11.00 9.86 6.82
C SER A 143 -11.02 10.64 5.50
N SER A 144 -9.91 11.23 5.05
CA SER A 144 -9.85 12.01 3.79
C SER A 144 -9.75 11.14 2.52
N SER A 145 -10.64 10.16 2.39
CA SER A 145 -10.60 9.10 1.38
C SER A 145 -10.82 9.61 -0.04
N GLY A 146 -11.86 10.43 -0.25
CA GLY A 146 -12.17 11.00 -1.55
C GLY A 146 -11.08 11.96 -2.02
N ALA A 147 -10.50 12.74 -1.11
CA ALA A 147 -9.40 13.67 -1.40
C ALA A 147 -8.18 12.90 -1.94
N ALA A 148 -7.78 11.83 -1.25
CA ALA A 148 -6.66 11.01 -1.69
C ALA A 148 -6.93 10.29 -3.01
N VAL A 149 -8.13 9.75 -3.21
CA VAL A 149 -8.52 9.11 -4.48
C VAL A 149 -8.53 10.12 -5.62
N ALA A 150 -9.03 11.34 -5.41
CA ALA A 150 -9.04 12.39 -6.43
C ALA A 150 -7.63 12.71 -6.92
N VAL A 151 -6.66 12.84 -6.01
CA VAL A 151 -5.25 13.03 -6.35
C VAL A 151 -4.67 11.79 -7.02
N ALA A 152 -4.86 10.59 -6.43
CA ALA A 152 -4.28 9.36 -6.95
C ALA A 152 -4.77 9.02 -8.37
N ALA A 153 -6.04 9.31 -8.67
CA ALA A 153 -6.67 9.14 -9.98
C ALA A 153 -6.35 10.27 -10.99
N ASN A 154 -5.56 11.28 -10.60
CA ASN A 154 -5.27 12.49 -11.40
C ASN A 154 -6.52 13.28 -11.79
N LEU A 155 -7.53 13.33 -10.92
CA LEU A 155 -8.71 14.18 -11.10
C LEU A 155 -8.42 15.64 -10.69
N VAL A 156 -7.43 15.83 -9.82
CA VAL A 156 -6.90 17.12 -9.35
C VAL A 156 -5.40 17.03 -9.12
N ASP A 157 -4.71 18.17 -9.13
CA ASP A 157 -3.27 18.24 -8.88
C ASP A 157 -2.91 18.03 -7.40
N PHE A 158 -3.77 18.53 -6.50
CA PHE A 158 -3.65 18.36 -5.06
C PHE A 158 -5.02 18.39 -4.38
N SER A 159 -5.08 18.04 -3.09
CA SER A 159 -6.33 18.15 -2.33
C SER A 159 -6.09 18.44 -0.85
N LEU A 160 -7.12 18.96 -0.18
CA LEU A 160 -7.12 19.20 1.26
C LEU A 160 -7.96 18.17 2.01
N GLY A 161 -7.48 17.82 3.21
CA GLY A 161 -8.19 17.02 4.20
C GLY A 161 -7.93 17.53 5.61
N ILE A 162 -8.57 16.92 6.60
CA ILE A 162 -8.19 17.08 8.01
C ILE A 162 -7.37 15.84 8.39
N ASP A 163 -6.28 16.03 9.14
CA ASP A 163 -5.48 14.96 9.76
C ASP A 163 -5.61 15.10 11.28
N THR A 164 -6.30 14.17 11.92
CA THR A 164 -6.50 14.16 13.38
C THR A 164 -5.63 13.06 13.97
N VAL A 165 -5.91 11.81 13.56
CA VAL A 165 -5.19 10.61 14.02
C VAL A 165 -4.45 9.87 12.90
N GLY A 166 -4.43 10.45 11.70
CA GLY A 166 -3.83 9.86 10.50
C GLY A 166 -4.64 10.06 9.23
N ASP A 167 -5.68 10.87 9.29
CA ASP A 167 -6.75 10.95 8.30
C ASP A 167 -6.32 11.45 6.91
N VAL A 168 -5.11 12.01 6.79
CA VAL A 168 -4.45 12.32 5.52
C VAL A 168 -3.29 11.36 5.26
N ARG A 169 -2.53 11.00 6.30
CA ARG A 169 -1.34 10.14 6.18
C ARG A 169 -1.67 8.69 5.78
N ILE A 170 -2.75 8.11 6.31
CA ILE A 170 -3.23 6.78 5.98
C ILE A 170 -3.68 6.71 4.52
N PRO A 171 -4.62 7.54 4.04
CA PRO A 171 -5.04 7.46 2.66
C PRO A 171 -3.93 7.84 1.66
N ALA A 172 -3.00 8.73 2.03
CA ALA A 172 -1.78 8.95 1.24
C ALA A 172 -0.97 7.66 1.07
N SER A 173 -0.72 6.94 2.18
CA SER A 173 -0.03 5.66 2.17
C SER A 173 -0.76 4.64 1.28
N PHE A 174 -2.05 4.46 1.50
CA PHE A 174 -2.85 3.42 0.85
C PHE A 174 -3.10 3.68 -0.64
N CYS A 175 -3.16 4.94 -1.04
CA CYS A 175 -3.32 5.34 -2.45
C CYS A 175 -1.98 5.55 -3.17
N GLY A 176 -0.85 5.44 -2.45
CA GLY A 176 0.50 5.58 -3.03
C GLY A 176 0.82 6.99 -3.50
N ILE A 177 0.44 8.01 -2.72
CA ILE A 177 0.67 9.43 -3.00
C ILE A 177 1.33 10.12 -1.80
N LEU A 178 1.74 11.38 -1.96
CA LEU A 178 2.29 12.18 -0.87
C LEU A 178 1.16 12.68 0.02
N GLY A 179 1.38 12.67 1.33
CA GLY A 179 0.49 13.27 2.31
C GLY A 179 1.30 14.10 3.29
N PHE A 180 0.93 15.36 3.49
CA PHE A 180 1.59 16.28 4.41
C PHE A 180 0.63 16.66 5.54
N ARG A 181 1.06 16.40 6.77
CA ARG A 181 0.48 16.92 8.00
C ARG A 181 1.40 18.07 8.48
N PRO A 182 0.97 19.33 8.37
CA PRO A 182 1.66 20.46 8.98
C PRO A 182 1.81 20.32 10.50
N SER A 183 2.67 21.16 11.08
CA SER A 183 2.75 21.30 12.52
C SER A 183 1.41 21.77 13.08
N TYR A 184 1.01 21.22 14.23
CA TYR A 184 -0.24 21.61 14.88
C TYR A 184 -0.28 23.13 15.12
N GLY A 185 -1.37 23.78 14.69
CA GLY A 185 -1.56 25.23 14.81
C GLY A 185 -0.80 26.10 13.80
N SER A 186 -0.08 25.51 12.84
CA SER A 186 0.65 26.29 11.80
C SER A 186 -0.25 26.76 10.64
N VAL A 187 -1.36 26.07 10.40
CA VAL A 187 -2.36 26.40 9.38
C VAL A 187 -3.69 26.67 10.08
N SER A 188 -4.41 27.72 9.66
CA SER A 188 -5.71 28.09 10.21
C SER A 188 -6.72 26.96 10.11
N GLN A 189 -7.51 26.77 11.17
CA GLN A 189 -8.60 25.78 11.21
C GLN A 189 -9.98 26.44 11.14
N VAL A 190 -10.04 27.76 10.92
CA VAL A 190 -11.30 28.49 10.82
C VAL A 190 -12.12 28.01 9.63
N GLY A 191 -13.41 27.76 9.84
CA GLY A 191 -14.32 27.27 8.81
C GLY A 191 -14.07 25.80 8.43
N ILE A 192 -13.62 25.01 9.40
CA ILE A 192 -13.44 23.57 9.27
C ILE A 192 -14.21 22.93 10.42
N ILE A 193 -14.99 21.88 10.14
CA ILE A 193 -15.71 21.14 11.16
C ILE A 193 -14.67 20.41 12.04
N PRO A 194 -14.63 20.67 13.36
CA PRO A 194 -13.65 20.05 14.24
C PRO A 194 -13.95 18.57 14.45
N VAL A 195 -12.92 17.73 14.58
CA VAL A 195 -13.04 16.34 15.02
C VAL A 195 -12.54 16.27 16.45
N ALA A 196 -11.24 16.44 16.63
CA ALA A 196 -10.60 16.62 17.93
C ALA A 196 -9.71 17.85 17.87
N THR A 197 -10.25 18.98 18.31
CA THR A 197 -9.68 20.34 18.19
C THR A 197 -8.20 20.40 18.59
N SER A 198 -7.78 19.61 19.57
CA SER A 198 -6.41 19.63 20.05
C SER A 198 -5.44 18.79 19.21
N LEU A 199 -5.93 17.95 18.30
CA LEU A 199 -5.16 17.09 17.39
C LEU A 199 -5.28 17.48 15.92
N ASP A 200 -6.41 18.10 15.55
CA ASP A 200 -6.75 18.48 14.19
C ASP A 200 -5.65 19.31 13.53
N THR A 201 -5.37 19.01 12.27
CA THR A 201 -4.52 19.81 11.39
C THR A 201 -5.08 19.73 9.96
N VAL A 202 -5.04 20.82 9.21
CA VAL A 202 -5.28 20.78 7.76
C VAL A 202 -4.15 20.03 7.07
N GLY A 203 -4.45 18.89 6.46
CA GLY A 203 -3.48 18.13 5.68
C GLY A 203 -3.62 18.34 4.18
N LEU A 204 -2.53 18.04 3.46
CA LEU A 204 -2.39 18.23 2.02
C LEU A 204 -2.01 16.90 1.35
N LEU A 205 -2.59 16.63 0.20
CA LEU A 205 -2.28 15.45 -0.63
C LEU A 205 -1.83 15.89 -2.02
N ALA A 206 -0.79 15.26 -2.57
CA ALA A 206 -0.31 15.51 -3.93
C ALA A 206 0.47 14.31 -4.48
N LYS A 207 0.71 14.26 -5.80
CA LYS A 207 1.66 13.28 -6.40
C LYS A 207 3.06 13.84 -6.60
N ASP A 208 3.15 15.14 -6.85
CA ASP A 208 4.40 15.84 -7.12
C ASP A 208 4.88 16.56 -5.84
N PRO A 209 6.11 16.29 -5.35
CA PRO A 209 6.66 16.99 -4.19
C PRO A 209 6.81 18.50 -4.41
N ASN A 210 6.95 18.98 -5.66
CA ASN A 210 6.99 20.40 -5.96
C ASN A 210 5.63 21.07 -5.76
N ILE A 211 4.55 20.39 -6.12
CA ILE A 211 3.17 20.86 -5.86
C ILE A 211 2.92 20.87 -4.35
N LEU A 212 3.25 19.77 -3.66
CA LEU A 212 3.13 19.66 -2.21
C LEU A 212 3.83 20.84 -1.49
N ARG A 213 5.07 21.13 -1.89
CA ARG A 213 5.88 22.22 -1.36
C ARG A 213 5.29 23.60 -1.68
N ARG A 214 4.89 23.85 -2.93
CA ARG A 214 4.30 25.15 -3.35
C ARG A 214 3.03 25.45 -2.56
N VAL A 215 2.12 24.47 -2.46
CA VAL A 215 0.87 24.62 -1.73
C VAL A 215 1.14 24.78 -0.23
N GLY A 216 2.05 23.98 0.34
CA GLY A 216 2.47 24.13 1.73
C GLY A 216 2.99 25.54 2.04
N HIS A 217 3.82 26.13 1.18
CA HIS A 217 4.32 27.50 1.37
C HIS A 217 3.21 28.56 1.36
N VAL A 218 2.20 28.42 0.50
CA VAL A 218 1.05 29.35 0.47
C VAL A 218 0.26 29.27 1.78
N LEU A 219 -0.02 28.06 2.26
CA LEU A 219 -0.83 27.86 3.47
C LEU A 219 -0.11 28.24 4.76
N LEU A 220 1.19 27.94 4.84
CA LEU A 220 1.99 28.22 6.04
C LEU A 220 2.44 29.69 6.12
N GLN A 221 2.27 30.46 5.03
CA GLN A 221 2.68 31.87 4.92
C GLN A 221 4.11 32.14 5.42
N LEU A 222 5.03 31.19 5.19
CA LEU A 222 6.36 31.24 5.80
C LEU A 222 7.23 32.30 5.12
N PRO A 223 8.03 33.05 5.91
CA PRO A 223 8.99 33.98 5.35
C PRO A 223 10.00 33.23 4.49
N TYR A 224 10.59 33.93 3.52
CA TYR A 224 11.69 33.38 2.76
C TYR A 224 12.84 33.02 3.69
N ALA A 225 13.31 31.77 3.60
CA ALA A 225 14.47 31.27 4.30
C ALA A 225 15.34 30.48 3.34
N VAL A 226 16.65 30.56 3.54
CA VAL A 226 17.62 29.76 2.80
C VAL A 226 17.37 28.29 3.11
N GLN A 227 17.28 27.48 2.06
CA GLN A 227 17.13 26.03 2.17
C GLN A 227 18.31 25.44 2.94
N ARG A 228 18.03 24.55 3.90
CA ARG A 228 19.04 23.87 4.71
C ARG A 228 18.96 22.38 4.47
N ASN A 229 20.12 21.74 4.36
CA ASN A 229 20.21 20.28 4.30
C ASN A 229 20.06 19.68 5.70
N PRO A 230 19.49 18.47 5.83
CA PRO A 230 19.44 17.76 7.10
C PRO A 230 20.86 17.44 7.59
N ARG A 231 21.10 17.65 8.88
CA ARG A 231 22.35 17.21 9.54
C ARG A 231 22.22 15.86 10.21
N GLN A 232 21.00 15.42 10.46
CA GLN A 232 20.71 14.09 10.96
C GLN A 232 19.43 13.54 10.33
N ILE A 233 19.50 12.32 9.81
CA ILE A 233 18.35 11.52 9.40
C ILE A 233 18.34 10.28 10.31
N ILE A 234 17.36 10.23 11.20
CA ILE A 234 17.28 9.26 12.30
C ILE A 234 16.26 8.18 11.92
N ILE A 235 16.71 6.94 11.71
CA ILE A 235 15.81 5.79 11.51
C ILE A 235 15.41 5.22 12.88
N ALA A 236 14.11 5.25 13.19
CA ALA A 236 13.58 4.66 14.43
C ALA A 236 13.41 3.13 14.27
N ASN A 237 14.45 2.37 14.58
CA ASN A 237 14.52 0.93 14.25
C ASN A 237 13.39 0.10 14.85
N ASP A 238 13.01 0.39 16.09
CA ASP A 238 11.92 -0.27 16.81
C ASP A 238 10.56 -0.03 16.13
N CYS A 239 10.35 1.15 15.55
CA CYS A 239 9.14 1.45 14.80
C CYS A 239 9.02 0.61 13.52
N PHE A 240 10.12 0.13 12.93
CA PHE A 240 10.08 -0.71 11.74
C PHE A 240 9.83 -2.19 12.04
N GLN A 241 10.00 -2.63 13.30
CA GLN A 241 9.78 -4.04 13.68
C GLN A 241 8.32 -4.49 13.57
N ILE A 242 7.37 -3.54 13.54
CA ILE A 242 5.94 -3.82 13.39
C ILE A 242 5.52 -4.04 11.93
N LEU A 243 6.40 -3.77 10.95
CA LEU A 243 6.05 -3.85 9.54
C LEU A 243 5.79 -5.32 9.12
N LYS A 244 4.67 -5.56 8.45
CA LYS A 244 4.43 -6.83 7.73
C LYS A 244 5.06 -6.88 6.35
N ILE A 245 5.63 -5.76 5.89
CA ILE A 245 6.43 -5.67 4.67
C ILE A 245 7.93 -5.72 5.01
N PRO A 246 8.82 -6.19 4.11
CA PRO A 246 10.24 -6.28 4.38
C PRO A 246 10.87 -4.92 4.72
N VAL A 247 11.32 -4.79 5.96
CA VAL A 247 11.92 -3.57 6.53
C VAL A 247 13.06 -3.03 5.65
N ASP A 248 13.96 -3.91 5.24
CA ASP A 248 15.14 -3.54 4.42
C ASP A 248 14.77 -2.76 3.17
N ARG A 249 13.61 -3.05 2.56
CA ARG A 249 13.18 -2.34 1.35
C ARG A 249 12.95 -0.86 1.61
N VAL A 250 12.43 -0.53 2.79
CA VAL A 250 12.11 0.84 3.18
C VAL A 250 13.36 1.52 3.73
N THR A 251 14.04 0.88 4.69
CA THR A 251 15.17 1.48 5.39
C THR A 251 16.41 1.62 4.50
N GLN A 252 16.67 0.67 3.59
CA GLN A 252 17.81 0.78 2.66
C GLN A 252 17.59 1.88 1.61
N ALA A 253 16.35 2.07 1.13
CA ALA A 253 16.05 3.15 0.19
C ALA A 253 16.35 4.52 0.82
N VAL A 254 15.92 4.71 2.08
CA VAL A 254 16.21 5.92 2.85
C VAL A 254 17.71 6.06 3.14
N ALA A 255 18.37 4.98 3.59
CA ALA A 255 19.78 5.01 3.93
C ALA A 255 20.66 5.36 2.72
N ARG A 256 20.46 4.71 1.58
CA ARG A 256 21.22 4.97 0.35
C ARG A 256 20.95 6.37 -0.20
N SER A 257 19.68 6.79 -0.21
CA SER A 257 19.34 8.15 -0.64
C SER A 257 20.00 9.21 0.25
N THR A 258 20.03 8.98 1.58
CA THR A 258 20.72 9.83 2.54
C THR A 258 22.23 9.87 2.29
N GLU A 259 22.85 8.70 2.11
CA GLU A 259 24.29 8.58 1.84
C GLU A 259 24.69 9.30 0.55
N ASN A 260 23.90 9.13 -0.52
CA ASN A 260 24.16 9.73 -1.83
C ASN A 260 24.03 11.26 -1.81
N LEU A 261 23.05 11.79 -1.06
CA LEU A 261 22.74 13.23 -1.08
C LEU A 261 23.49 14.04 0.00
N PHE A 262 23.67 13.47 1.18
CA PHE A 262 24.16 14.20 2.36
C PHE A 262 25.37 13.55 3.04
N GLY A 263 25.74 12.34 2.63
CA GLY A 263 26.84 11.57 3.21
C GLY A 263 26.42 10.71 4.40
N ARG A 264 27.13 9.60 4.58
CA ARG A 264 26.82 8.56 5.58
C ARG A 264 26.80 9.04 7.02
N GLN A 265 27.57 10.07 7.36
CA GLN A 265 27.64 10.66 8.70
C GLN A 265 26.32 11.26 9.19
N VAL A 266 25.43 11.63 8.27
CA VAL A 266 24.09 12.18 8.55
C VAL A 266 23.12 11.09 9.02
N LEU A 267 23.35 9.83 8.63
CA LEU A 267 22.48 8.72 9.02
C LEU A 267 22.70 8.34 10.49
N LYS A 268 21.60 8.25 11.25
CA LYS A 268 21.56 7.84 12.66
C LYS A 268 20.46 6.80 12.86
N HIS A 269 20.55 6.08 13.95
CA HIS A 269 19.53 5.12 14.38
C HIS A 269 19.17 5.38 15.83
N GLU A 270 17.89 5.25 16.16
CA GLU A 270 17.37 5.47 17.51
C GLU A 270 16.36 4.37 17.87
N ASN A 271 16.25 4.05 19.16
CA ASN A 271 15.12 3.29 19.69
C ASN A 271 14.12 4.29 20.28
N LEU A 272 13.09 4.61 19.51
CA LEU A 272 12.19 5.71 19.84
C LEU A 272 11.32 5.40 21.06
N GLY A 273 10.91 4.15 21.24
CA GLY A 273 10.15 3.70 22.40
C GLY A 273 10.92 3.89 23.70
N SER A 274 12.20 3.48 23.74
CA SER A 274 13.07 3.72 24.90
C SER A 274 13.31 5.21 25.14
N TYR A 275 13.54 5.99 24.08
CA TYR A 275 13.74 7.43 24.19
C TYR A 275 12.51 8.14 24.80
N LEU A 276 11.32 7.88 24.25
CA LEU A 276 10.06 8.45 24.74
C LEU A 276 9.76 7.99 26.16
N SER A 277 10.04 6.72 26.48
CA SER A 277 9.87 6.22 27.84
C SER A 277 10.74 6.96 28.87
N SER A 278 11.91 7.44 28.47
CA SER A 278 12.81 8.21 29.33
C SER A 278 12.41 9.69 29.41
N LYS A 279 11.94 10.28 28.31
CA LYS A 279 11.65 11.71 28.21
C LYS A 279 10.22 12.10 28.56
N VAL A 280 9.30 11.14 28.58
CA VAL A 280 7.87 11.35 28.84
C VAL A 280 7.39 10.36 29.91
N PRO A 281 7.84 10.50 31.17
CA PRO A 281 7.61 9.50 32.22
C PRO A 281 6.12 9.26 32.52
N LYS A 282 5.28 10.30 32.42
CA LYS A 282 3.83 10.24 32.67
C LYS A 282 3.07 9.29 31.73
N LEU A 283 3.65 8.90 30.59
CA LEU A 283 3.06 7.88 29.71
C LEU A 283 2.91 6.51 30.39
N ARG A 284 3.73 6.21 31.39
CA ARG A 284 3.66 4.95 32.16
C ARG A 284 2.53 4.96 33.20
N GLU A 285 2.13 6.15 33.65
CA GLU A 285 1.16 6.33 34.74
C GLU A 285 -0.29 6.35 34.22
N LEU A 286 -0.49 6.79 32.98
CA LEU A 286 -1.80 7.01 32.38
C LEU A 286 -2.55 5.75 31.93
N ILE A 287 -1.87 4.62 31.80
CA ILE A 287 -2.49 3.37 31.38
C ILE A 287 -2.34 2.40 32.54
N GLY A 288 -3.41 2.30 33.32
CA GLY A 288 -3.49 1.46 34.52
C GLY A 288 -2.95 0.04 34.26
N LYS A 289 -2.36 -0.55 35.31
CA LYS A 289 -1.89 -1.93 35.33
C LYS A 289 -3.00 -2.85 34.76
N LYS A 290 -2.87 -3.30 33.51
CA LYS A 290 -3.67 -4.46 33.07
C LYS A 290 -3.28 -5.62 34.00
N ALA A 291 -4.26 -6.17 34.69
CA ALA A 291 -4.12 -7.32 35.57
C ALA A 291 -3.89 -8.57 34.71
N ASN A 292 -2.66 -8.72 34.22
CA ASN A 292 -2.05 -9.96 33.70
C ASN A 292 -0.65 -9.61 33.21
N GLY A 293 0.30 -9.43 34.15
CA GLY A 293 1.74 -9.69 34.02
C GLY A 293 2.56 -9.27 32.78
N ASP A 294 1.99 -8.63 31.77
CA ASP A 294 2.66 -8.36 30.50
C ASP A 294 3.24 -6.95 30.56
N LEU A 295 4.43 -6.88 31.14
CA LEU A 295 5.21 -5.66 31.40
C LEU A 295 5.85 -5.08 30.12
N SER A 296 5.14 -5.16 28.98
CA SER A 296 5.67 -4.93 27.63
C SER A 296 4.81 -3.98 26.77
N SER A 297 4.10 -3.02 27.38
CA SER A 297 3.48 -1.95 26.57
C SER A 297 4.55 -0.94 26.16
N SER A 298 4.89 -0.90 24.87
CA SER A 298 5.83 0.10 24.34
C SER A 298 5.27 1.50 24.55
N SER A 299 6.11 2.49 24.90
CA SER A 299 5.63 3.87 25.14
C SER A 299 4.95 4.50 23.92
N ILE A 300 5.28 4.02 22.72
CA ILE A 300 4.62 4.39 21.47
C ILE A 300 3.17 3.88 21.42
N ARG A 301 2.92 2.63 21.86
CA ARG A 301 1.56 2.11 21.97
C ARG A 301 0.73 2.90 22.98
N ASN A 302 1.36 3.35 24.07
CA ASN A 302 0.68 4.17 25.07
C ASN A 302 0.30 5.54 24.51
N LEU A 303 1.16 6.17 23.71
CA LEU A 303 0.81 7.39 22.96
C LEU A 303 -0.37 7.16 22.01
N ALA A 304 -0.38 6.04 21.28
CA ALA A 304 -1.47 5.69 20.37
C ALA A 304 -2.81 5.48 21.08
N ASN A 305 -2.81 4.82 22.24
CA ASN A 305 -4.01 4.65 23.05
C ASN A 305 -4.52 5.99 23.57
N MET A 306 -3.63 6.82 24.09
CA MET A 306 -3.97 8.17 24.57
C MET A 306 -4.57 9.03 23.44
N MET A 307 -3.95 9.01 22.25
CA MET A 307 -4.45 9.74 21.08
C MET A 307 -5.89 9.35 20.75
N GLN A 308 -6.18 8.05 20.71
CA GLN A 308 -7.52 7.53 20.41
C GLN A 308 -8.56 7.90 21.47
N ILE A 309 -8.19 7.88 22.76
CA ILE A 309 -9.09 8.31 23.84
C ILE A 309 -9.38 9.80 23.71
N LEU A 310 -8.34 10.62 23.50
CA LEU A 310 -8.48 12.06 23.36
C LEU A 310 -9.36 12.44 22.16
N ASP A 311 -9.17 11.76 21.03
CA ASP A 311 -9.98 11.89 19.82
C ASP A 311 -11.48 11.70 20.12
N ARG A 312 -11.84 10.59 20.79
CA ARG A 312 -13.23 10.32 21.17
C ARG A 312 -13.79 11.30 22.20
N ILE A 313 -13.02 11.69 23.20
CA ILE A 313 -13.45 12.66 24.22
C ILE A 313 -13.78 14.00 23.57
N GLU A 314 -12.88 14.53 22.74
CA GLU A 314 -13.07 15.83 22.10
C GLU A 314 -14.16 15.78 21.04
N PHE A 315 -14.25 14.69 20.26
CA PHE A 315 -15.35 14.50 19.32
C PHE A 315 -16.71 14.54 20.02
N LYS A 316 -16.86 13.82 21.14
CA LYS A 316 -18.09 13.84 21.93
C LYS A 316 -18.37 15.22 22.54
N SER A 317 -17.33 15.94 22.97
CA SER A 317 -17.47 17.31 23.44
C SER A 317 -17.95 18.26 22.33
N ASN A 318 -17.52 18.05 21.09
CA ASN A 318 -17.86 18.88 19.94
C ASN A 318 -19.28 18.59 19.41
N HIS A 319 -19.68 17.31 19.37
CA HIS A 319 -20.86 16.87 18.59
C HIS A 319 -21.89 16.08 19.38
N GLY A 320 -21.64 15.80 20.67
CA GLY A 320 -22.52 14.97 21.50
C GLY A 320 -23.95 15.52 21.60
N GLU A 321 -24.11 16.83 21.78
CA GLU A 321 -25.43 17.46 21.83
C GLU A 321 -26.22 17.27 20.52
N TRP A 322 -25.55 17.36 19.37
CA TRP A 322 -26.18 17.13 18.09
C TRP A 322 -26.60 15.66 17.92
N ILE A 323 -25.74 14.71 18.32
CA ILE A 323 -26.06 13.28 18.26
C ILE A 323 -27.27 12.95 19.14
N ASP A 324 -27.31 13.48 20.36
CA ASP A 324 -28.39 13.23 21.32
C ASP A 324 -29.74 13.83 20.88
N SER A 325 -29.69 15.03 20.29
CA SER A 325 -30.90 15.75 19.85
C SER A 325 -31.45 15.24 18.51
N VAL A 326 -30.59 15.02 17.51
CA VAL A 326 -30.98 14.66 16.14
C VAL A 326 -31.16 13.15 15.98
N LYS A 327 -30.44 12.34 16.78
CA LYS A 327 -30.44 10.87 16.70
C LYS A 327 -30.16 10.35 15.28
N PRO A 328 -29.02 10.72 14.69
CA PRO A 328 -28.66 10.33 13.33
C PRO A 328 -28.48 8.81 13.18
N ILE A 329 -28.65 8.29 11.97
CA ILE A 329 -28.45 6.86 11.65
C ILE A 329 -26.98 6.57 11.36
N LEU A 330 -26.19 6.41 12.43
CA LEU A 330 -24.74 6.15 12.36
C LEU A 330 -24.38 4.73 11.91
N ASP A 331 -23.16 4.54 11.41
CA ASP A 331 -22.56 3.22 11.21
C ASP A 331 -22.41 2.46 12.55
N PRO A 332 -22.71 1.14 12.61
CA PRO A 332 -22.62 0.37 13.85
C PRO A 332 -21.25 0.43 14.54
N GLU A 333 -20.15 0.49 13.77
CA GLU A 333 -18.80 0.59 14.34
C GLU A 333 -18.59 1.94 15.04
N LEU A 334 -19.09 3.02 14.43
CA LEU A 334 -19.04 4.35 15.04
C LEU A 334 -19.89 4.40 16.32
N VAL A 335 -21.06 3.75 16.32
CA VAL A 335 -21.90 3.63 17.51
C VAL A 335 -21.17 2.90 18.64
N GLU A 336 -20.46 1.81 18.34
CA GLU A 336 -19.66 1.08 19.32
C GLU A 336 -18.55 1.96 19.92
N GLN A 337 -17.83 2.69 19.07
CA GLN A 337 -16.77 3.61 19.50
C GLN A 337 -17.28 4.75 20.39
N LEU A 338 -18.45 5.33 20.07
CA LEU A 338 -19.01 6.45 20.82
C LEU A 338 -19.69 6.03 22.14
N ASN A 339 -20.13 4.77 22.24
CA ASN A 339 -20.75 4.22 23.45
C ASN A 339 -19.74 3.70 24.47
N GLU A 340 -18.46 3.61 24.12
CA GLU A 340 -17.41 3.23 25.06
C GLU A 340 -17.40 4.19 26.26
N LYS A 341 -17.43 3.64 27.49
CA LYS A 341 -17.32 4.45 28.70
C LYS A 341 -15.90 4.96 28.85
N LEU A 342 -15.69 6.24 28.56
CA LEU A 342 -14.42 6.92 28.74
C LEU A 342 -14.36 7.58 30.12
N GLU A 343 -13.22 7.45 30.79
CA GLU A 343 -12.95 8.20 32.02
C GLU A 343 -12.58 9.64 31.66
N THR A 344 -13.46 10.58 31.97
CA THR A 344 -13.31 12.00 31.61
C THR A 344 -13.07 12.89 32.82
N SER A 345 -12.34 12.39 33.82
CA SER A 345 -11.98 13.22 34.98
C SER A 345 -11.05 14.37 34.56
N ASP A 346 -11.18 15.53 35.18
CA ASP A 346 -10.32 16.70 34.90
C ASP A 346 -8.83 16.34 35.01
N THR A 347 -8.50 15.48 35.98
CA THR A 347 -7.15 14.92 36.18
C THR A 347 -6.61 14.20 34.94
N ILE A 348 -7.43 13.41 34.23
CA ILE A 348 -7.00 12.70 33.02
C ILE A 348 -6.75 13.68 31.88
N ILE A 349 -7.63 14.67 31.71
CA ILE A 349 -7.49 15.70 30.67
C ILE A 349 -6.22 16.53 30.90
N GLU A 350 -5.93 16.90 32.15
CA GLU A 350 -4.69 17.58 32.53
C GLU A 350 -3.44 16.72 32.27
N ASN A 351 -3.50 15.43 32.60
CA ASN A 351 -2.42 14.50 32.32
C ASN A 351 -2.17 14.34 30.82
N PHE A 352 -3.23 14.29 30.01
CA PHE A 352 -3.14 14.25 28.55
C PHE A 352 -2.48 15.52 28.01
N LYS A 353 -2.89 16.71 28.48
CA LYS A 353 -2.23 17.97 28.12
C LYS A 353 -0.73 17.95 28.46
N SER A 354 -0.37 17.46 29.65
CA SER A 354 1.03 17.33 30.07
C SER A 354 1.81 16.40 29.15
N VAL A 355 1.30 15.20 28.86
CA VAL A 355 2.00 14.24 27.98
C VAL A 355 2.18 14.77 26.57
N ARG A 356 1.19 15.48 26.02
CA ARG A 356 1.35 16.15 24.72
C ARG A 356 2.49 17.15 24.72
N ASN A 357 2.58 17.97 25.77
CA ASN A 357 3.66 18.94 25.91
C ASN A 357 5.03 18.27 26.05
N ASP A 358 5.12 17.26 26.91
CA ASP A 358 6.35 16.52 27.15
C ASP A 358 6.82 15.77 25.88
N ALA A 359 5.88 15.15 25.14
CA ALA A 359 6.17 14.51 23.86
C ALA A 359 6.65 15.52 22.81
N ARG A 360 6.04 16.72 22.75
CA ARG A 360 6.52 17.81 21.87
C ARG A 360 7.95 18.22 22.21
N VAL A 361 8.24 18.44 23.50
CA VAL A 361 9.59 18.81 23.96
C VAL A 361 10.59 17.70 23.64
N ALA A 362 10.24 16.44 23.90
CA ALA A 362 11.09 15.29 23.62
C ALA A 362 11.43 15.17 22.13
N ILE A 363 10.43 15.16 21.25
CA ILE A 363 10.66 15.03 19.80
C ILE A 363 11.41 16.26 19.25
N ASN A 364 11.08 17.47 19.70
CA ASN A 364 11.82 18.67 19.31
C ASN A 364 13.30 18.60 19.74
N SER A 365 13.58 18.08 20.94
CA SER A 365 14.95 17.92 21.45
C SER A 365 15.74 16.86 20.66
N LEU A 366 15.09 15.76 20.28
CA LEU A 366 15.69 14.72 19.44
C LEU A 366 16.07 15.27 18.06
N LEU A 367 15.15 16.00 17.42
CA LEU A 367 15.30 16.42 16.04
C LEU A 367 16.11 17.69 15.88
N LYS A 368 16.05 18.62 16.83
CA LYS A 368 16.61 19.97 16.68
C LYS A 368 16.12 20.61 15.37
N ASP A 369 16.77 21.68 14.91
CA ASP A 369 16.32 22.47 13.75
C ASP A 369 16.58 21.83 12.38
N ASP A 370 17.39 20.78 12.30
CA ASP A 370 17.87 20.17 11.05
C ASP A 370 17.85 18.64 11.06
N GLY A 371 17.03 18.05 11.94
CA GLY A 371 16.82 16.61 12.02
C GLY A 371 15.53 16.13 11.39
N VAL A 372 15.60 14.97 10.74
CA VAL A 372 14.45 14.24 10.22
C VAL A 372 14.36 12.88 10.88
N LEU A 373 13.21 12.56 11.45
CA LEU A 373 12.89 11.24 11.99
C LEU A 373 12.20 10.43 10.91
N VAL A 374 12.65 9.20 10.73
CA VAL A 374 12.13 8.26 9.74
C VAL A 374 11.42 7.12 10.47
N ILE A 375 10.13 6.97 10.19
CA ILE A 375 9.24 5.93 10.74
C ILE A 375 8.40 5.33 9.60
N PRO A 376 7.83 4.13 9.72
CA PRO A 376 6.82 3.68 8.77
C PRO A 376 5.58 4.57 8.84
N THR A 377 4.87 4.76 7.71
CA THR A 377 3.58 5.46 7.74
C THR A 377 2.45 4.54 8.22
N THR A 378 2.37 3.34 7.64
CA THR A 378 1.41 2.29 8.00
C THR A 378 2.14 0.96 8.12
N ALA A 379 1.75 0.13 9.09
CA ALA A 379 2.40 -1.15 9.36
C ALA A 379 1.97 -2.28 8.41
N ASP A 380 0.73 -2.19 7.94
CA ASP A 380 0.02 -3.20 7.18
C ASP A 380 -0.30 -2.68 5.77
N PRO A 381 -0.42 -3.57 4.76
CA PRO A 381 -0.99 -3.20 3.47
C PRO A 381 -2.46 -2.76 3.65
N PRO A 382 -3.03 -1.98 2.70
CA PRO A 382 -4.41 -1.54 2.77
C PRO A 382 -5.36 -2.75 2.92
N PRO A 383 -6.24 -2.82 3.94
CA PRO A 383 -7.16 -3.94 4.09
C PRO A 383 -8.06 -4.15 2.86
N LYS A 384 -8.57 -5.37 2.67
CA LYS A 384 -9.57 -5.63 1.63
C LYS A 384 -10.84 -4.81 1.94
N LEU A 385 -11.55 -4.39 0.89
CA LEU A 385 -12.83 -3.68 1.06
C LEU A 385 -13.81 -4.51 1.90
N GLY A 386 -14.45 -3.90 2.91
CA GLY A 386 -15.37 -4.58 3.83
C GLY A 386 -14.71 -5.54 4.82
N ALA A 387 -13.37 -5.59 4.90
CA ALA A 387 -12.69 -6.43 5.87
C ALA A 387 -12.77 -5.83 7.28
N LYS A 388 -13.27 -6.61 8.24
CA LYS A 388 -13.36 -6.20 9.65
C LYS A 388 -12.00 -6.10 10.36
N GLU A 389 -10.93 -6.61 9.77
CA GLU A 389 -9.58 -6.58 10.35
C GLU A 389 -9.13 -5.16 10.70
N ILE A 390 -9.54 -4.16 9.91
CA ILE A 390 -9.18 -2.76 10.11
C ILE A 390 -9.65 -2.21 11.47
N PHE A 391 -10.72 -2.78 12.03
CA PHE A 391 -11.30 -2.38 13.31
C PHE A 391 -10.78 -3.21 14.49
N SER A 392 -9.96 -4.24 14.26
CA SER A 392 -9.39 -5.03 15.35
C SER A 392 -8.40 -4.23 16.21
N GLU A 393 -8.40 -4.46 17.52
CA GLU A 393 -7.48 -3.80 18.47
C GLU A 393 -6.02 -3.97 18.04
N GLU A 394 -5.66 -5.14 17.52
CA GLU A 394 -4.30 -5.46 17.08
C GLU A 394 -3.88 -4.62 15.86
N TYR A 395 -4.78 -4.48 14.88
CA TYR A 395 -4.54 -3.67 13.69
C TYR A 395 -4.45 -2.18 14.05
N GLN A 396 -5.45 -1.67 14.78
CA GLN A 396 -5.51 -0.27 15.22
C GLN A 396 -4.28 0.09 16.05
N SER A 397 -3.87 -0.78 16.98
CA SER A 397 -2.68 -0.58 17.80
C SER A 397 -1.41 -0.41 16.96
N ARG A 398 -1.22 -1.21 15.89
CA ARG A 398 -0.04 -1.07 15.01
C ARG A 398 -0.10 0.20 14.18
N VAL A 399 -1.24 0.49 13.56
CA VAL A 399 -1.40 1.66 12.69
C VAL A 399 -1.21 2.95 13.48
N PHE A 400 -1.90 3.10 14.62
CA PHE A 400 -1.82 4.32 15.41
C PHE A 400 -0.50 4.49 16.15
N SER A 401 0.28 3.42 16.39
CA SER A 401 1.61 3.53 16.99
C SER A 401 2.50 4.51 16.22
N SER A 402 2.63 4.35 14.90
CA SER A 402 3.44 5.26 14.08
C SER A 402 2.82 6.64 13.94
N LEU A 403 1.49 6.72 13.80
CA LEU A 403 0.79 7.98 13.55
C LEU A 403 0.73 8.89 14.78
N SER A 404 0.67 8.30 15.98
CA SER A 404 0.54 9.03 17.24
C SER A 404 1.71 9.98 17.52
N ILE A 405 2.90 9.69 17.00
CA ILE A 405 4.10 10.49 17.24
C ILE A 405 3.89 11.94 16.78
N ALA A 406 3.42 12.15 15.54
CA ALA A 406 3.15 13.50 15.02
C ALA A 406 1.86 14.11 15.59
N SER A 407 0.79 13.31 15.75
CA SER A 407 -0.49 13.82 16.26
C SER A 407 -0.36 14.34 17.69
N ILE A 408 0.32 13.59 18.57
CA ILE A 408 0.48 13.96 19.98
C ILE A 408 1.51 15.08 20.15
N SER A 409 2.69 14.97 19.53
CA SER A 409 3.74 16.00 19.63
C SER A 409 3.38 17.29 18.87
N GLY A 410 2.49 17.21 17.89
CA GLY A 410 2.19 18.31 16.97
C GLY A 410 3.26 18.57 15.92
N CYS A 411 4.27 17.70 15.79
CA CYS A 411 5.30 17.80 14.75
C CYS A 411 4.71 17.66 13.34
N CYS A 412 5.41 18.24 12.35
CA CYS A 412 5.06 18.08 10.95
C CYS A 412 5.53 16.72 10.41
N GLN A 413 4.78 16.15 9.47
CA GLN A 413 5.03 14.82 8.90
C GLN A 413 4.68 14.77 7.42
N VAL A 414 5.53 14.14 6.61
CA VAL A 414 5.23 13.80 5.21
C VAL A 414 5.28 12.29 5.01
N THR A 415 4.19 11.73 4.50
CA THR A 415 4.09 10.37 3.93
C THR A 415 4.69 10.37 2.53
N LEU A 416 5.63 9.45 2.27
CA LEU A 416 6.39 9.33 1.03
C LEU A 416 6.13 7.94 0.43
N PRO A 417 5.52 7.81 -0.76
CA PRO A 417 5.39 6.52 -1.43
C PRO A 417 6.77 6.01 -1.88
N LEU A 418 7.01 4.69 -1.79
CA LEU A 418 8.25 3.99 -2.16
C LEU A 418 7.96 2.83 -3.13
N GLY A 419 6.96 3.00 -3.98
CA GLY A 419 6.50 1.98 -4.94
C GLY A 419 5.60 0.91 -4.31
N PHE A 420 5.65 -0.32 -4.83
CA PHE A 420 4.66 -1.37 -4.55
C PHE A 420 5.27 -2.67 -4.03
N HIS A 421 4.65 -3.28 -3.02
CA HIS A 421 4.91 -4.64 -2.54
C HIS A 421 3.62 -5.45 -2.62
N ASP A 422 3.63 -6.63 -3.25
CA ASP A 422 2.43 -7.47 -3.44
C ASP A 422 1.22 -6.67 -3.98
N LYS A 423 1.50 -5.83 -4.98
CA LYS A 423 0.53 -4.93 -5.64
C LYS A 423 -0.10 -3.86 -4.71
N CYS A 424 0.40 -3.71 -3.49
CA CYS A 424 -0.03 -2.69 -2.55
C CYS A 424 1.05 -1.60 -2.45
N PRO A 425 0.67 -0.31 -2.37
CA PRO A 425 1.63 0.75 -2.10
C PRO A 425 2.40 0.52 -0.80
N VAL A 426 3.65 0.94 -0.80
CA VAL A 426 4.52 1.01 0.37
C VAL A 426 4.91 2.46 0.57
N SER A 427 4.98 2.91 1.81
CA SER A 427 5.35 4.28 2.13
C SER A 427 6.22 4.36 3.38
N VAL A 428 6.88 5.51 3.54
CA VAL A 428 7.66 5.87 4.72
C VAL A 428 7.30 7.29 5.15
N SER A 429 7.38 7.59 6.43
CA SER A 429 7.15 8.95 6.93
C SER A 429 8.46 9.62 7.31
N PHE A 430 8.60 10.87 6.90
CA PHE A 430 9.58 11.80 7.45
C PHE A 430 8.88 12.78 8.39
N LEU A 431 9.38 12.93 9.61
CA LEU A 431 8.96 13.94 10.57
C LEU A 431 10.08 14.94 10.82
N ALA A 432 9.72 16.21 10.98
CA ALA A 432 10.61 17.24 11.52
C ALA A 432 9.97 17.88 12.76
N ARG A 433 10.76 18.60 13.56
CA ARG A 433 10.28 19.25 14.78
C ARG A 433 9.08 20.18 14.50
N HIS A 434 8.27 20.44 15.53
CA HIS A 434 7.17 21.41 15.43
C HIS A 434 7.70 22.79 14.96
N GLY A 435 7.11 23.32 13.89
CA GLY A 435 7.47 24.57 13.23
C GLY A 435 8.53 24.44 12.13
N ALA A 436 9.09 23.25 11.87
CA ALA A 436 10.08 23.01 10.83
C ALA A 436 9.47 22.57 9.48
N ASP A 437 8.23 22.96 9.22
CA ASP A 437 7.43 22.56 8.06
C ASP A 437 8.13 22.84 6.72
N ARG A 438 8.69 24.05 6.54
CA ARG A 438 9.45 24.40 5.33
C ARG A 438 10.68 23.52 5.15
N PHE A 439 11.43 23.30 6.22
CA PHE A 439 12.61 22.43 6.19
C PHE A 439 12.23 21.00 5.77
N LEU A 440 11.12 20.47 6.30
CA LEU A 440 10.64 19.15 5.92
C LEU A 440 10.21 19.09 4.45
N LEU A 441 9.44 20.07 3.96
CA LEU A 441 9.01 20.13 2.56
C LEU A 441 10.19 20.30 1.59
N ASP A 442 11.16 21.14 1.93
CA ASP A 442 12.41 21.31 1.16
C ASP A 442 13.25 20.02 1.13
N THR A 443 13.36 19.33 2.27
CA THR A 443 14.08 18.07 2.37
C THR A 443 13.41 16.97 1.54
N VAL A 444 12.08 16.86 1.63
CA VAL A 444 11.31 15.91 0.82
C VAL A 444 11.49 16.19 -0.67
N GLN A 445 11.36 17.45 -1.09
CA GLN A 445 11.53 17.83 -2.49
C GLN A 445 12.93 17.49 -3.03
N THR A 446 13.96 17.64 -2.19
CA THR A 446 15.35 17.27 -2.52
C THR A 446 15.53 15.75 -2.62
N MET A 447 14.99 14.99 -1.66
CA MET A 447 15.23 13.54 -1.55
C MET A 447 14.36 12.69 -2.46
N TYR A 448 13.18 13.19 -2.86
CA TYR A 448 12.11 12.35 -3.43
C TYR A 448 12.55 11.52 -4.63
N LYS A 449 13.27 12.12 -5.59
CA LYS A 449 13.76 11.42 -6.79
C LYS A 449 14.70 10.27 -6.41
N SER A 450 15.69 10.54 -5.57
CA SER A 450 16.66 9.53 -5.13
C SER A 450 15.99 8.42 -4.32
N LEU A 451 14.99 8.75 -3.50
CA LEU A 451 14.20 7.74 -2.78
C LEU A 451 13.45 6.79 -3.73
N GLN A 452 12.83 7.32 -4.79
CA GLN A 452 12.15 6.48 -5.79
C GLN A 452 13.14 5.53 -6.48
N GLU A 453 14.27 6.06 -6.94
CA GLU A 453 15.31 5.28 -7.64
C GLU A 453 15.87 4.15 -6.75
N GLU A 454 16.19 4.44 -5.49
CA GLU A 454 16.71 3.45 -4.55
C GLU A 454 15.66 2.42 -4.11
N ALA A 455 14.39 2.83 -3.95
CA ALA A 455 13.30 1.90 -3.63
C ALA A 455 13.04 0.92 -4.79
N GLU A 456 13.10 1.40 -6.04
CA GLU A 456 13.03 0.55 -7.22
C GLU A 456 14.23 -0.41 -7.29
N ALA A 457 15.45 0.08 -7.08
CA ALA A 457 16.65 -0.76 -7.08
C ALA A 457 16.60 -1.85 -6.00
N ALA A 458 16.18 -1.51 -4.79
CA ALA A 458 16.00 -2.46 -3.69
C ALA A 458 14.96 -3.54 -4.02
N SER A 459 13.90 -3.18 -4.75
CA SER A 459 12.89 -4.16 -5.20
C SER A 459 13.46 -5.17 -6.22
N LYS A 460 14.27 -4.70 -7.19
CA LYS A 460 14.86 -5.54 -8.26
C LYS A 460 15.93 -6.49 -7.72
N PHE A 461 16.76 -6.03 -6.77
CA PHE A 461 17.87 -6.81 -6.21
C PHE A 461 17.38 -8.10 -5.50
N LYS A 462 16.23 -8.05 -4.83
CA LYS A 462 15.66 -9.22 -4.13
C LYS A 462 15.01 -10.22 -5.09
N PHE A 463 14.36 -9.78 -6.17
CA PHE A 463 13.87 -10.66 -7.23
C PHE A 463 15.02 -11.47 -7.84
N SER A 464 16.17 -10.82 -8.10
CA SER A 464 17.38 -11.48 -8.59
C SER A 464 17.89 -12.53 -7.59
N LYS A 465 18.04 -12.18 -6.30
CA LYS A 465 18.52 -13.13 -5.27
C LYS A 465 17.60 -14.34 -5.08
N ASN A 466 16.28 -14.14 -5.11
CA ASN A 466 15.30 -15.23 -5.02
C ASN A 466 15.34 -16.15 -6.25
N ALA A 467 15.44 -15.58 -7.46
CA ALA A 467 15.57 -16.35 -8.69
C ALA A 467 16.86 -17.17 -8.71
N VAL A 468 17.98 -16.59 -8.28
CA VAL A 468 19.27 -17.30 -8.16
C VAL A 468 19.18 -18.45 -7.16
N ASN A 469 18.53 -18.24 -6.02
CA ASN A 469 18.36 -19.29 -5.00
C ASN A 469 17.45 -20.44 -5.49
N GLN A 470 16.38 -20.13 -6.22
CA GLN A 470 15.50 -21.15 -6.81
C GLN A 470 16.20 -21.98 -7.88
N GLU A 471 17.02 -21.35 -8.73
CA GLU A 471 17.80 -22.06 -9.75
C GLU A 471 18.83 -23.01 -9.12
N GLN A 472 19.53 -22.56 -8.07
CA GLN A 472 20.49 -23.39 -7.33
C GLN A 472 19.80 -24.59 -6.65
N LEU A 473 18.63 -24.38 -6.04
CA LEU A 473 17.86 -25.46 -5.44
C LEU A 473 17.32 -26.45 -6.49
N ALA A 474 16.92 -25.96 -7.67
CA ALA A 474 16.50 -26.79 -8.78
C ALA A 474 17.65 -27.68 -9.29
N GLU A 475 18.85 -27.13 -9.42
CA GLU A 475 20.05 -27.88 -9.79
C GLU A 475 20.43 -28.93 -8.73
N ILE A 476 20.35 -28.61 -7.43
CA ILE A 476 20.56 -29.58 -6.36
C ILE A 476 19.54 -30.72 -6.42
N ALA A 477 18.25 -30.41 -6.65
CA ALA A 477 17.20 -31.40 -6.78
C ALA A 477 17.42 -32.31 -8.00
N LYS A 478 17.82 -31.75 -9.14
CA LYS A 478 18.22 -32.52 -10.33
C LYS A 478 19.39 -33.43 -10.00
N GLU A 479 20.42 -32.97 -9.29
CA GLU A 479 21.61 -33.80 -9.02
C GLU A 479 21.33 -34.93 -8.03
N LYS A 480 20.45 -34.71 -7.05
CA LYS A 480 19.88 -35.79 -6.22
C LYS A 480 19.09 -36.79 -7.06
N GLY A 481 18.31 -36.31 -8.04
CA GLY A 481 17.60 -37.16 -8.99
C GLY A 481 18.54 -37.99 -9.86
N ASN A 482 19.63 -37.40 -10.34
CA ASN A 482 20.67 -38.07 -11.13
C ASN A 482 21.34 -39.18 -10.30
N GLN A 483 21.64 -38.90 -9.03
CA GLN A 483 22.21 -39.90 -8.13
C GLN A 483 21.23 -41.04 -7.86
N ALA A 484 19.97 -40.74 -7.51
CA ALA A 484 18.95 -41.75 -7.30
C ALA A 484 18.71 -42.61 -8.57
N TYR A 485 18.80 -42.01 -9.75
CA TYR A 485 18.72 -42.74 -11.03
C TYR A 485 19.92 -43.68 -11.20
N LYS A 486 21.16 -43.26 -10.88
CA LYS A 486 22.33 -44.15 -10.89
C LYS A 486 22.19 -45.32 -9.91
N ASP A 487 21.61 -45.04 -8.74
CA ASP A 487 21.35 -46.04 -7.69
C ASP A 487 20.13 -46.94 -8.00
N LYS A 488 19.53 -46.81 -9.20
CA LYS A 488 18.33 -47.54 -9.64
C LYS A 488 17.07 -47.33 -8.77
N GLN A 489 17.03 -46.23 -8.00
CA GLN A 489 15.90 -45.81 -7.19
C GLN A 489 14.95 -44.93 -8.02
N TRP A 490 14.25 -45.52 -8.99
CA TRP A 490 13.51 -44.80 -10.03
C TRP A 490 12.42 -43.87 -9.51
N GLU A 491 11.60 -44.32 -8.55
CA GLU A 491 10.54 -43.47 -7.95
C GLU A 491 11.12 -42.28 -7.19
N LYS A 492 12.25 -42.48 -6.50
CA LYS A 492 12.95 -41.40 -5.80
C LYS A 492 13.52 -40.39 -6.79
N ALA A 493 14.08 -40.87 -7.91
CA ALA A 493 14.55 -40.01 -9.00
C ALA A 493 13.39 -39.16 -9.57
N ILE A 494 12.21 -39.77 -9.80
CA ILE A 494 11.00 -39.06 -10.26
C ILE A 494 10.60 -37.97 -9.27
N GLY A 495 10.60 -38.26 -7.96
CA GLY A 495 10.32 -37.27 -6.92
C GLY A 495 11.28 -36.08 -6.97
N CYS A 496 12.59 -36.35 -7.07
CA CYS A 496 13.61 -35.31 -7.13
C CYS A 496 13.51 -34.44 -8.40
N TYR A 497 13.29 -35.03 -9.58
CA TYR A 497 13.09 -34.24 -10.81
C TYR A 497 11.78 -33.47 -10.80
N THR A 498 10.73 -33.99 -10.17
CA THR A 498 9.47 -33.27 -10.00
C THR A 498 9.66 -32.02 -9.14
N GLU A 499 10.48 -32.11 -8.10
CA GLU A 499 10.83 -30.94 -7.29
C GLU A 499 11.68 -29.93 -8.08
N ALA A 500 12.65 -30.39 -8.88
CA ALA A 500 13.40 -29.52 -9.78
C ALA A 500 12.49 -28.77 -10.77
N ILE A 501 11.46 -29.44 -11.31
CA ILE A 501 10.47 -28.84 -12.23
C ILE A 501 9.59 -27.80 -11.53
N LYS A 502 9.21 -28.01 -10.26
CA LYS A 502 8.46 -27.01 -9.49
C LYS A 502 9.29 -25.75 -9.25
N LEU A 503 10.59 -25.91 -9.03
CA LEU A 503 11.52 -24.82 -8.76
C LEU A 503 11.91 -24.06 -10.03
N ASN A 504 12.14 -24.77 -11.15
CA ASN A 504 12.31 -24.19 -12.48
C ASN A 504 11.66 -25.07 -13.56
N SER A 505 10.52 -24.62 -14.07
CA SER A 505 9.72 -25.34 -15.06
C SER A 505 10.16 -25.13 -16.51
N ARG A 506 11.20 -24.31 -16.75
CA ARG A 506 11.70 -23.96 -18.10
C ARG A 506 12.92 -24.78 -18.53
N ASN A 507 13.49 -25.61 -17.66
CA ASN A 507 14.65 -26.42 -18.00
C ASN A 507 14.24 -27.76 -18.61
N ALA A 508 14.48 -27.94 -19.91
CA ALA A 508 14.16 -29.16 -20.66
C ALA A 508 14.81 -30.44 -20.07
N THR A 509 15.97 -30.29 -19.43
CA THR A 509 16.74 -31.42 -18.88
C THR A 509 15.99 -32.13 -17.76
N TYR A 510 15.25 -31.41 -16.93
CA TYR A 510 14.54 -32.02 -15.79
C TYR A 510 13.42 -32.94 -16.26
N TYR A 511 12.63 -32.49 -17.23
CA TYR A 511 11.59 -33.30 -17.87
C TYR A 511 12.21 -34.49 -18.60
N SER A 512 13.29 -34.27 -19.36
CA SER A 512 13.98 -35.37 -20.06
C SER A 512 14.49 -36.44 -19.09
N ASN A 513 15.09 -36.04 -17.96
CA ASN A 513 15.63 -36.97 -16.98
C ASN A 513 14.53 -37.69 -16.19
N ARG A 514 13.41 -37.02 -15.91
CA ARG A 514 12.23 -37.68 -15.33
C ARG A 514 11.62 -38.70 -16.30
N ALA A 515 11.57 -38.38 -17.59
CA ALA A 515 11.14 -39.33 -18.62
C ALA A 515 12.01 -40.58 -18.67
N ALA A 516 13.33 -40.46 -18.46
CA ALA A 516 14.19 -41.63 -18.33
C ALA A 516 13.79 -42.52 -17.15
N ALA A 517 13.51 -41.94 -15.99
CA ALA A 517 13.07 -42.71 -14.82
C ALA A 517 11.69 -43.38 -15.05
N TYR A 518 10.79 -42.72 -15.79
CA TYR A 518 9.53 -43.33 -16.20
C TYR A 518 9.72 -44.51 -17.17
N LEU A 519 10.66 -44.42 -18.11
CA LEU A 519 10.99 -45.54 -19.01
C LEU A 519 11.44 -46.79 -18.24
N GLU A 520 12.30 -46.62 -17.22
CA GLU A 520 12.77 -47.74 -16.39
C GLU A 520 11.63 -48.41 -15.58
N LEU A 521 10.55 -47.68 -15.30
CA LEU A 521 9.35 -48.17 -14.61
C LEU A 521 8.25 -48.68 -15.55
N GLY A 522 8.46 -48.65 -16.86
CA GLY A 522 7.42 -49.01 -17.84
C GLY A 522 6.27 -47.99 -17.96
N ARG A 523 6.45 -46.78 -17.43
CA ARG A 523 5.47 -45.68 -17.42
C ARG A 523 5.52 -44.89 -18.72
N PHE A 524 5.21 -45.55 -19.84
CA PHE A 524 5.50 -45.02 -21.18
C PHE A 524 4.70 -43.77 -21.56
N HIS A 525 3.43 -43.66 -21.18
CA HIS A 525 2.64 -42.44 -21.44
C HIS A 525 3.19 -41.20 -20.70
N GLN A 526 3.66 -41.37 -19.46
CA GLN A 526 4.27 -40.28 -18.68
C GLN A 526 5.63 -39.88 -19.26
N ALA A 527 6.42 -40.86 -19.72
CA ALA A 527 7.67 -40.60 -20.42
C ALA A 527 7.46 -39.82 -21.73
N GLU A 528 6.45 -40.17 -22.54
CA GLU A 528 6.11 -39.45 -23.77
C GLU A 528 5.72 -37.99 -23.51
N ALA A 529 4.88 -37.76 -22.50
CA ALA A 529 4.43 -36.42 -22.12
C ALA A 529 5.60 -35.53 -21.67
N ASP A 530 6.48 -36.05 -20.81
CA ASP A 530 7.65 -35.33 -20.33
C ASP A 530 8.67 -35.07 -21.45
N CYS A 531 8.90 -36.02 -22.35
CA CYS A 531 9.76 -35.79 -23.50
C CYS A 531 9.19 -34.75 -24.46
N THR A 532 7.87 -34.74 -24.68
CA THR A 532 7.21 -33.71 -25.50
C THR A 532 7.39 -32.34 -24.87
N LYS A 533 7.17 -32.20 -23.57
CA LYS A 533 7.41 -30.94 -22.85
C LYS A 533 8.88 -30.51 -22.92
N ALA A 534 9.82 -31.45 -22.81
CA ALA A 534 11.25 -31.17 -22.94
C ALA A 534 11.62 -30.67 -24.35
N ILE A 535 11.02 -31.22 -25.40
CA ILE A 535 11.24 -30.81 -26.79
C ILE A 535 10.62 -29.44 -27.08
N ASP A 536 9.45 -29.14 -26.51
CA ASP A 536 8.83 -27.81 -26.60
C ASP A 536 9.73 -26.72 -25.98
N LEU A 537 10.44 -27.07 -24.92
CA LEU A 537 11.38 -26.18 -24.23
C LEU A 537 12.74 -26.09 -24.94
N ASP A 538 13.26 -27.21 -25.44
CA ASP A 538 14.52 -27.28 -26.18
C ASP A 538 14.44 -28.30 -27.34
N LYS A 539 14.22 -27.77 -28.54
CA LYS A 539 14.14 -28.55 -29.77
C LYS A 539 15.45 -29.25 -30.17
N LYS A 540 16.58 -28.91 -29.54
CA LYS A 540 17.90 -29.54 -29.80
C LYS A 540 18.22 -30.67 -28.83
N ASN A 541 17.32 -31.00 -27.88
CA ASN A 541 17.56 -32.03 -26.89
C ASN A 541 17.43 -33.45 -27.48
N VAL A 542 18.54 -33.98 -28.00
CA VAL A 542 18.63 -35.31 -28.62
C VAL A 542 18.13 -36.42 -27.70
N LYS A 543 18.43 -36.34 -26.39
CA LYS A 543 18.01 -37.35 -25.40
C LYS A 543 16.49 -37.44 -25.29
N SER A 544 15.78 -36.31 -25.40
CA SER A 544 14.32 -36.29 -25.34
C SER A 544 13.68 -36.97 -26.55
N TYR A 545 14.22 -36.80 -27.76
CA TYR A 545 13.75 -37.54 -28.95
C TYR A 545 14.02 -39.05 -28.81
N LEU A 546 15.22 -39.45 -28.38
CA LEU A 546 15.54 -40.87 -28.13
C LEU A 546 14.60 -41.52 -27.11
N ARG A 547 14.34 -40.82 -26.01
CA ARG A 547 13.47 -41.28 -24.91
C ARG A 547 12.01 -41.34 -25.36
N ARG A 548 11.52 -40.34 -26.11
CA ARG A 548 10.15 -40.35 -26.66
C ARG A 548 9.95 -41.45 -27.70
N GLY A 549 10.91 -41.64 -28.60
CA GLY A 549 10.90 -42.74 -29.57
C GLY A 549 10.87 -44.10 -28.89
N THR A 550 11.64 -44.27 -27.81
CA THR A 550 11.60 -45.50 -26.99
C THR A 550 10.23 -45.68 -26.31
N ALA A 551 9.65 -44.63 -25.74
CA ALA A 551 8.33 -44.69 -25.11
C ALA A 551 7.22 -45.07 -26.12
N ARG A 552 7.24 -44.43 -27.30
CA ARG A 552 6.29 -44.66 -28.39
C ARG A 552 6.40 -46.05 -28.98
N GLU A 553 7.62 -46.56 -29.13
CA GLU A 553 7.85 -47.95 -29.53
C GLU A 553 7.21 -48.94 -28.54
N MET A 554 7.39 -48.72 -27.24
CA MET A 554 6.79 -49.56 -26.19
C MET A 554 5.26 -49.45 -26.12
N LEU A 555 4.70 -48.35 -26.61
CA LEU A 555 3.24 -48.13 -26.73
C LEU A 555 2.66 -48.65 -28.06
N GLY A 556 3.50 -49.12 -29.00
CA GLY A 556 3.07 -49.57 -30.32
C GLY A 556 2.92 -48.47 -31.38
N TYR A 557 3.31 -47.23 -31.07
CA TYR A 557 3.32 -46.09 -32.01
C TYR A 557 4.60 -46.08 -32.84
N TYR A 558 4.75 -47.11 -33.67
CA TYR A 558 6.02 -47.39 -34.33
C TYR A 558 6.41 -46.37 -35.41
N LYS A 559 5.43 -45.77 -36.12
CA LYS A 559 5.72 -44.75 -37.14
C LYS A 559 6.29 -43.49 -36.50
N GLU A 560 5.64 -43.03 -35.44
CA GLU A 560 6.00 -41.87 -34.63
C GLU A 560 7.33 -42.10 -33.90
N ALA A 561 7.61 -43.34 -33.48
CA ALA A 561 8.91 -43.73 -32.91
C ALA A 561 10.05 -43.61 -33.94
N ILE A 562 9.84 -44.09 -35.18
CA ILE A 562 10.83 -43.95 -36.27
C ILE A 562 11.10 -42.48 -36.57
N GLU A 563 10.07 -41.63 -36.58
CA GLU A 563 10.23 -40.18 -36.78
C GLU A 563 11.11 -39.55 -35.70
N ASP A 564 10.86 -39.87 -34.43
CA ASP A 564 11.68 -39.37 -33.32
C ASP A 564 13.14 -39.85 -33.41
N PHE A 565 13.39 -41.11 -33.78
CA PHE A 565 14.76 -41.61 -33.97
C PHE A 565 15.46 -40.97 -35.18
N ASN A 566 14.74 -40.75 -36.29
CA ASN A 566 15.29 -40.03 -37.43
C ASN A 566 15.62 -38.57 -37.07
N HIS A 567 14.76 -37.92 -36.28
CA HIS A 567 15.02 -36.55 -35.82
C HIS A 567 16.25 -36.51 -34.90
N ALA A 568 16.42 -37.51 -34.03
CA ALA A 568 17.64 -37.65 -33.23
C ALA A 568 18.89 -37.81 -34.12
N LEU A 569 18.82 -38.53 -35.25
CA LEU A 569 19.91 -38.65 -36.22
C LEU A 569 20.16 -37.36 -37.02
N VAL A 570 19.15 -36.53 -37.26
CA VAL A 570 19.37 -35.20 -37.85
C VAL A 570 20.19 -34.32 -36.90
N LEU A 571 19.93 -34.40 -35.60
CA LEU A 571 20.66 -33.65 -34.59
C LEU A 571 22.03 -34.26 -34.25
N GLU A 572 22.15 -35.60 -34.27
CA GLU A 572 23.37 -36.35 -33.98
C GLU A 572 23.53 -37.54 -34.96
N PRO A 573 24.12 -37.31 -36.16
CA PRO A 573 24.16 -38.30 -37.24
C PRO A 573 24.88 -39.61 -36.92
N THR A 574 25.79 -39.60 -35.94
CA THR A 574 26.58 -40.77 -35.50
C THR A 574 25.95 -41.49 -34.31
N ASN A 575 24.73 -41.12 -33.89
CA ASN A 575 24.07 -41.73 -32.74
C ASN A 575 23.66 -43.18 -33.01
N LYS A 576 24.49 -44.12 -32.53
CA LYS A 576 24.31 -45.57 -32.74
C LYS A 576 22.95 -46.08 -32.25
N ARG A 577 22.44 -45.57 -31.12
CA ARG A 577 21.16 -46.01 -30.55
C ARG A 577 20.00 -45.62 -31.47
N ALA A 578 19.98 -44.38 -31.95
CA ALA A 578 18.94 -43.92 -32.88
C ALA A 578 18.96 -44.73 -34.19
N SER A 579 20.15 -44.94 -34.77
CA SER A 579 20.32 -45.69 -36.02
C SER A 579 19.83 -47.13 -35.90
N VAL A 580 20.27 -47.86 -34.88
CA VAL A 580 19.85 -49.26 -34.64
C VAL A 580 18.35 -49.35 -34.38
N SER A 581 17.78 -48.47 -33.56
CA SER A 581 16.34 -48.48 -33.27
C SER A 581 15.50 -48.15 -34.51
N ALA A 582 15.89 -47.16 -35.31
CA ALA A 582 15.19 -46.82 -36.54
C ALA A 582 15.26 -47.96 -37.59
N GLU A 583 16.42 -48.58 -37.77
CA GLU A 583 16.59 -49.69 -38.71
C GLU A 583 15.82 -50.93 -38.27
N ARG A 584 15.86 -51.27 -36.98
CA ARG A 584 15.07 -52.36 -36.40
C ARG A 584 13.58 -52.17 -36.67
N LEU A 585 13.05 -50.99 -36.36
CA LEU A 585 11.64 -50.69 -36.55
C LEU A 585 11.25 -50.70 -38.03
N ARG A 586 12.10 -50.21 -38.94
CA ARG A 586 11.83 -50.28 -40.39
C ARG A 586 11.71 -51.70 -40.90
N LYS A 587 12.61 -52.61 -40.47
CA LYS A 587 12.59 -54.02 -40.86
C LYS A 587 11.29 -54.74 -40.46
N LEU A 588 10.64 -54.30 -39.39
CA LEU A 588 9.34 -54.83 -38.95
C LEU A 588 8.16 -54.44 -39.87
N PHE A 589 8.32 -53.43 -40.75
CA PHE A 589 7.29 -52.97 -41.69
C PHE A 589 7.62 -53.24 -43.17
N THR A 590 8.81 -53.77 -43.46
CA THR A 590 9.26 -54.11 -44.83
C THR A 590 9.39 -55.61 -45.08
N GLY A 591 8.91 -56.45 -44.14
CA GLY A 591 8.92 -57.90 -44.22
C GLY A 591 7.54 -58.48 -44.52
#